data_AF-A0A3E5EW50-F1
#
_entry.id   AF-A0A3E5EW50-F1
#
_cell.length_a   1.000
_cell.length_b   1.000
_cell.length_c   1.000
_cell.angle_alpha   90.00
_cell.angle_beta   90.00
_cell.angle_gamma   90.00
#
_symmetry.space_group_name_H-M   'P 1'
#
loop_
_entity.id
_entity.type
_entity.pdbx_description
1 polymer ?
#
loop_
_entity_poly.entity_id
_entity_poly.type
_entity_poly.pdbx_seq_one_letter_code
_entity_poly.pdbx_strand_id
1 'polypeptide(L)'
;MLAFVGIPVYLFVMCICTGEVFLKLFGKGEGKNAGKNIIAGYVICAGLFHIISTPFMYYELSFSPLVYICIAYSVVIIAAYIILKIKEEKTLFERVRLPEKNAIQKDKVWLGLSIVFIIAFQIFYVVYYQHTDIDDSYYLAQINTIIHTNKISAIDPASGIAELNFNPQYKMVSYEVLMSFIVRLFHVNTAFFMHTILPVFLIPVHYIVIYQIGKFISQRYAYHFVLLYSVFNLFSAYSGYSQGAFLLYRIWQGKSGVINIIVPILILTFLYICDKKDITVTDIIFTGMVLVAGLHATAVGIYLVPVAYFTLVAGNFLIYRNIKNTCKLVVPVGIVMPFVLLKAYILFTSSLSSRASVVENVTDGSEALNFITEFVEKYMAGYSMIILLYGIAVLYLLIYGNKKIKAVVVMPSIVLMITFVNPFLINFIAQHVTGTPVYWRLYWLLEIPLVIVTMFVVMMQEEYDRHGKVFAGIGVVIIAISGSFILNGTGFEYRSNKYKLDSHAVQIADSVNADIQNQSARLLLPLDWSYGVREYCGNIELLINRYTDGTFQSSGKGDELEELYDELVNPLYVEKEWNSADLYTGLKKYDVDYVVIFQDALVNNQISDSLKKIFSNEEYGVYQVK
;
A
#
# COMPACT_ATOMS: atom_id res chain seq x y z
N MET A 1 23.63 -4.88 5.76
CA MET A 1 23.36 -4.21 7.07
C MET A 1 23.24 -2.68 6.90
N LEU A 2 24.13 -2.01 6.15
CA LEU A 2 24.07 -0.56 5.93
C LEU A 2 22.73 -0.08 5.32
N ALA A 3 22.22 -0.73 4.27
CA ALA A 3 20.95 -0.37 3.63
C ALA A 3 19.73 -0.58 4.54
N PHE A 4 19.73 -1.66 5.35
CA PHE A 4 18.63 -2.00 6.26
C PHE A 4 18.35 -0.91 7.30
N VAL A 5 19.40 -0.21 7.76
CA VAL A 5 19.26 0.93 8.69
C VAL A 5 19.27 2.27 7.94
N GLY A 6 20.13 2.41 6.94
CA GLY A 6 20.36 3.66 6.22
C GLY A 6 19.15 4.15 5.44
N ILE A 7 18.41 3.25 4.78
CA ILE A 7 17.24 3.65 3.97
C ILE A 7 16.09 4.14 4.87
N PRO A 8 15.66 3.43 5.94
CA PRO A 8 14.66 3.98 6.86
C PRO A 8 15.07 5.31 7.47
N VAL A 9 16.34 5.46 7.87
CA VAL A 9 16.87 6.74 8.39
C VAL A 9 16.76 7.85 7.34
N TYR A 10 17.15 7.60 6.10
CA TYR A 10 17.00 8.55 5.00
C TYR A 10 15.53 8.96 4.80
N LEU A 11 14.60 8.00 4.77
CA LEU A 11 13.17 8.27 4.62
C LEU A 11 12.61 9.13 5.77
N PHE A 12 13.02 8.84 7.02
CA PHE A 12 12.66 9.67 8.17
C PHE A 12 13.24 11.08 8.09
N VAL A 13 14.52 11.21 7.72
CA VAL A 13 15.17 12.52 7.53
C VAL A 13 14.42 13.33 6.49
N MET A 14 14.09 12.73 5.34
CA MET A 14 13.31 13.38 4.30
C MET A 14 11.95 13.85 4.80
N CYS A 15 11.22 13.02 5.56
CA CYS A 15 9.95 13.44 6.15
C CYS A 15 10.13 14.59 7.16
N ILE A 16 11.14 14.52 8.04
CA ILE A 16 11.38 15.57 9.04
C ILE A 16 11.75 16.90 8.36
N CYS A 17 12.69 16.88 7.41
CA CYS A 17 13.13 18.08 6.69
C CYS A 17 11.99 18.72 5.90
N THR A 18 11.28 17.92 5.09
CA THR A 18 10.14 18.42 4.28
C THR A 18 9.03 18.97 5.17
N GLY A 19 8.64 18.22 6.20
CA GLY A 19 7.56 18.63 7.08
C GLY A 19 7.88 19.88 7.87
N GLU A 20 9.11 20.02 8.38
CA GLU A 20 9.51 21.22 9.12
C GLU A 20 9.58 22.45 8.21
N VAL A 21 10.13 22.33 6.99
CA VAL A 21 10.15 23.41 6.00
C VAL A 21 8.72 23.83 5.66
N PHE A 22 7.83 22.88 5.34
CA PHE A 22 6.44 23.15 5.01
C PHE A 22 5.70 23.84 6.17
N LEU A 23 5.78 23.29 7.38
CA LEU A 23 5.09 23.84 8.55
C LEU A 23 5.62 25.21 8.96
N LYS A 24 6.89 25.53 8.69
CA LYS A 24 7.42 26.86 8.98
C LYS A 24 7.01 27.91 7.95
N LEU A 25 6.87 27.52 6.68
CA LEU A 25 6.41 28.41 5.62
C LEU A 25 4.89 28.66 5.67
N PHE A 26 4.11 27.63 6.00
CA PHE A 26 2.65 27.68 5.89
C PHE A 26 1.91 27.51 7.23
N GLY A 27 2.50 26.84 8.21
CA GLY A 27 1.92 26.65 9.54
C GLY A 27 2.20 27.86 10.43
N LYS A 28 1.14 28.51 10.94
CA LYS A 28 1.26 29.68 11.83
C LYS A 28 1.80 29.29 13.22
N GLY A 29 3.08 28.93 13.32
CA GLY A 29 3.82 28.80 14.59
C GLY A 29 3.36 27.72 15.57
N GLU A 30 2.54 26.75 15.14
CA GLU A 30 2.08 25.68 16.03
C GLU A 30 3.19 24.68 16.38
N GLY A 31 3.80 24.86 17.55
CA GLY A 31 4.49 23.86 18.38
C GLY A 31 5.37 22.80 17.70
N LYS A 32 6.69 22.88 17.93
CA LYS A 32 7.69 21.86 17.54
C LYS A 32 7.32 20.46 18.09
N ASN A 33 6.74 19.61 17.26
CA ASN A 33 6.47 18.20 17.57
C ASN A 33 6.96 17.34 16.40
N ALA A 34 7.98 16.51 16.65
CA ALA A 34 8.61 15.67 15.63
C ALA A 34 7.59 14.81 14.86
N GLY A 35 6.54 14.32 15.53
CA GLY A 35 5.49 13.54 14.86
C GLY A 35 4.65 14.36 13.86
N LYS A 36 4.39 15.66 14.13
CA LYS A 36 3.71 16.53 13.15
C LYS A 36 4.60 16.75 11.92
N ASN A 37 5.90 16.93 12.11
CA ASN A 37 6.85 17.11 11.01
C ASN A 37 6.91 15.85 10.14
N ILE A 38 7.01 14.65 10.74
CA ILE A 38 7.04 13.39 9.98
C ILE A 38 5.77 13.21 9.15
N ILE A 39 4.59 13.44 9.74
CA ILE A 39 3.30 13.32 9.04
C ILE A 39 3.19 14.32 7.89
N ALA A 40 3.50 15.59 8.16
CA ALA A 40 3.46 16.61 7.12
C ALA A 40 4.46 16.31 6.00
N GLY A 41 5.66 15.87 6.36
CA GLY A 41 6.68 15.45 5.40
C GLY A 41 6.25 14.27 4.54
N TYR A 42 5.68 13.22 5.13
CA TYR A 42 5.18 12.07 4.39
C TYR A 42 4.16 12.49 3.32
N VAL A 43 3.16 13.29 3.71
CA VAL A 43 2.12 13.81 2.81
C VAL A 43 2.70 14.67 1.71
N ILE A 44 3.56 15.62 2.06
CA ILE A 44 4.13 16.57 1.10
C ILE A 44 5.09 15.87 0.15
N CYS A 45 5.93 14.95 0.63
CA CYS A 45 6.80 14.13 -0.22
C CYS A 45 5.97 13.31 -1.21
N ALA A 46 4.94 12.58 -0.75
CA ALA A 46 4.08 11.77 -1.61
C ALA A 46 3.32 12.62 -2.64
N GLY A 47 2.68 13.70 -2.19
CA GLY A 47 1.89 14.56 -3.07
C GLY A 47 2.73 15.33 -4.08
N LEU A 48 3.88 15.88 -3.68
CA LEU A 48 4.79 16.56 -4.62
C LEU A 48 5.39 15.58 -5.62
N PHE A 49 5.77 14.38 -5.17
CA PHE A 49 6.28 13.36 -6.07
C PHE A 49 5.22 12.98 -7.12
N HIS A 50 3.96 12.80 -6.73
CA HIS A 50 2.89 12.55 -7.69
C HIS A 50 2.76 13.68 -8.71
N ILE A 51 2.67 14.93 -8.27
CA ILE A 51 2.58 16.10 -9.17
C ILE A 51 3.75 16.14 -10.17
N ILE A 52 4.98 15.92 -9.69
CA ILE A 52 6.20 15.96 -10.51
C ILE A 52 6.27 14.78 -11.49
N SER A 53 5.87 13.58 -11.04
CA SER A 53 5.95 12.35 -11.84
C SER A 53 4.78 12.19 -12.83
N THR A 54 3.65 12.88 -12.65
CA THR A 54 2.50 12.84 -13.57
C THR A 54 2.88 13.05 -15.04
N PRO A 55 3.62 14.10 -15.45
CA PRO A 55 4.02 14.25 -16.85
C PRO A 55 4.91 13.09 -17.34
N PHE A 56 5.77 12.55 -16.49
CA PHE A 56 6.61 11.39 -16.83
C PHE A 56 5.78 10.14 -17.05
N MET A 57 4.78 9.89 -16.19
CA MET A 57 3.87 8.76 -16.31
C MET A 57 2.92 8.90 -17.50
N TYR A 58 2.55 10.13 -17.88
CA TYR A 58 1.57 10.38 -18.94
C TYR A 58 2.18 10.26 -20.32
N TYR A 59 3.33 10.90 -20.51
CA TYR A 59 4.08 10.88 -21.76
C TYR A 59 5.09 9.71 -21.83
N GLU A 60 5.03 8.78 -20.88
CA GLU A 60 5.90 7.59 -20.82
C GLU A 60 7.40 7.94 -20.94
N LEU A 61 7.80 9.03 -20.29
CA LEU A 61 9.15 9.57 -20.38
C LEU A 61 10.16 8.67 -19.67
N SER A 62 11.42 8.84 -20.04
CA SER A 62 12.56 8.17 -19.39
C SER A 62 12.59 8.42 -17.88
N PHE A 63 12.97 7.40 -17.13
CA PHE A 63 13.06 7.44 -15.66
C PHE A 63 14.25 8.25 -15.14
N SER A 64 15.39 8.21 -15.82
CA SER A 64 16.64 8.85 -15.35
C SER A 64 16.52 10.36 -15.04
N PRO A 65 15.87 11.20 -15.87
CA PRO A 65 15.65 12.60 -15.51
C PRO A 65 14.84 12.78 -14.22
N LEU A 66 13.82 11.94 -13.97
CA LEU A 66 13.03 11.98 -12.73
C LEU A 66 13.91 11.67 -11.52
N VAL A 67 14.85 10.71 -11.63
CA VAL A 67 15.82 10.40 -10.56
C VAL A 67 16.65 11.63 -10.19
N TYR A 68 17.17 12.38 -11.17
CA TYR A 68 17.94 13.60 -10.90
C TYR A 68 17.10 14.68 -10.21
N ILE A 69 15.82 14.82 -10.59
CA ILE A 69 14.89 15.75 -9.91
C ILE A 69 14.71 15.33 -8.44
N CYS A 70 14.55 14.04 -8.14
CA CYS A 70 14.41 13.53 -6.78
C CYS A 70 15.68 13.72 -5.93
N ILE A 71 16.86 13.52 -6.52
CA ILE A 71 18.14 13.80 -5.85
C ILE A 71 18.25 15.31 -5.55
N ALA A 72 17.97 16.16 -6.54
CA ALA A 72 18.01 17.61 -6.37
C ALA A 72 17.04 18.08 -5.28
N TYR A 73 15.80 17.56 -5.27
CA TYR A 73 14.83 17.81 -4.22
C TYR A 73 15.37 17.45 -2.82
N SER A 74 16.00 16.27 -2.69
CA SER A 74 16.56 15.78 -1.43
C SER A 74 17.69 16.67 -0.91
N VAL A 75 18.58 17.10 -1.80
CA VAL A 75 19.66 18.05 -1.45
C VAL A 75 19.09 19.40 -1.04
N VAL A 76 18.15 19.95 -1.83
CA VAL A 76 17.56 21.27 -1.58
C VAL A 76 16.79 21.31 -0.26
N ILE A 77 16.00 20.28 0.04
CA ILE A 77 15.17 20.28 1.25
C ILE A 77 16.00 20.11 2.52
N ILE A 78 17.07 19.29 2.47
CA ILE A 78 18.02 19.15 3.57
C ILE A 78 18.77 20.47 3.79
N ALA A 79 19.24 21.12 2.72
CA ALA A 79 19.90 22.42 2.82
C ALA A 79 18.96 23.49 3.40
N ALA A 80 17.70 23.55 2.93
CA ALA A 80 16.69 24.46 3.46
C ALA A 80 16.44 24.22 4.96
N TYR A 81 16.32 22.95 5.37
CA TYR A 81 16.18 22.58 6.78
C TYR A 81 17.37 23.05 7.63
N ILE A 82 18.61 22.80 7.18
CA ILE A 82 19.82 23.24 7.88
C ILE A 82 19.85 24.77 8.03
N ILE A 83 19.53 25.52 6.96
CA ILE A 83 19.46 26.99 7.00
C ILE A 83 18.41 27.46 8.02
N LEU A 84 17.24 26.80 8.07
CA LEU A 84 16.19 27.12 9.04
C LEU A 84 16.63 26.87 10.48
N LYS A 85 17.41 25.80 10.74
CA LYS A 85 17.95 25.49 12.07
C LYS A 85 19.04 26.47 12.51
N ILE A 86 19.97 26.83 11.62
CA ILE A 86 21.00 27.84 11.92
C ILE A 86 20.36 29.20 12.28
N LYS A 87 19.31 29.61 11.56
CA LYS A 87 18.56 30.84 11.87
C LYS A 87 17.86 30.78 13.23
N GLU A 88 17.35 29.62 13.63
CA GLU A 88 16.73 29.41 14.95
C GLU A 88 17.76 29.43 16.10
N GLU A 89 18.93 28.81 15.93
CA GLU A 89 19.96 28.82 16.96
C GLU A 89 20.51 30.24 17.19
N LYS A 90 20.69 31.04 16.13
CA LYS A 90 21.08 32.45 16.26
C LYS A 90 20.08 33.30 17.03
N THR A 91 18.79 32.95 16.99
CA THR A 91 17.73 33.63 17.75
C THR A 91 17.53 33.03 19.15
N LEU A 92 17.98 31.80 19.40
CA LEU A 92 17.94 31.14 20.71
C LEU A 92 19.10 31.58 21.62
N PHE A 93 20.27 31.89 21.06
CA PHE A 93 21.43 32.39 21.81
C PHE A 93 21.16 33.73 22.53
N GLU A 94 20.11 34.46 22.14
CA GLU A 94 19.62 35.67 22.82
C GLU A 94 18.61 35.39 23.94
N ARG A 95 18.19 34.14 24.15
CA ARG A 95 17.24 33.76 25.20
C ARG A 95 17.66 32.46 25.88
N VAL A 96 18.70 32.54 26.71
CA VAL A 96 19.01 31.47 27.66
C VAL A 96 18.06 31.58 28.86
N ARG A 97 16.97 30.81 28.82
CA ARG A 97 16.26 30.38 30.03
C ARG A 97 16.29 28.86 30.04
N LEU A 98 16.89 28.29 31.09
CA LEU A 98 16.98 26.85 31.29
C LEU A 98 15.55 26.26 31.33
N PRO A 99 15.26 25.18 30.59
CA PRO A 99 13.97 24.52 30.67
C PRO A 99 13.80 23.87 32.05
N GLU A 100 12.68 24.16 32.71
CA GLU A 100 12.27 23.46 33.93
C GLU A 100 12.17 21.95 33.66
N LYS A 101 12.88 21.16 34.48
CA LYS A 101 12.79 19.70 34.48
C LYS A 101 11.40 19.29 34.97
N ASN A 102 10.46 19.08 34.05
CA ASN A 102 9.24 18.36 34.37
C ASN A 102 9.60 16.92 34.76
N ALA A 103 9.21 16.50 35.96
CA ALA A 103 9.43 15.15 36.45
C ALA A 103 8.70 14.14 35.53
N ILE A 104 9.44 13.25 34.89
CA ILE A 104 8.87 12.20 34.05
C ILE A 104 8.18 11.17 34.97
N GLN A 105 6.86 11.01 34.83
CA GLN A 105 6.11 9.99 35.58
C GLN A 105 6.56 8.58 35.16
N LYS A 106 7.10 7.78 36.12
CA LYS A 106 7.61 6.42 35.88
C LYS A 106 6.61 5.50 35.14
N ASP A 107 5.33 5.60 35.45
CA ASP A 107 4.28 4.78 34.81
C ASP A 107 4.16 5.02 33.29
N LYS A 108 4.38 6.26 32.83
CA LYS A 108 4.37 6.58 31.40
C LYS A 108 5.58 6.01 30.67
N VAL A 109 6.70 5.86 31.37
CA VAL A 109 7.92 5.25 30.82
C VAL A 109 7.70 3.77 30.54
N TRP A 110 7.18 3.01 31.51
CA TRP A 110 6.91 1.58 31.33
C TRP A 110 5.88 1.32 30.23
N LEU A 111 4.77 2.06 30.21
CA LEU A 111 3.78 1.94 29.14
C LEU A 111 4.37 2.29 27.76
N GLY A 112 5.20 3.34 27.69
CA GLY A 112 5.94 3.69 26.48
C GLY A 112 6.88 2.58 26.02
N LEU A 113 7.63 1.96 26.93
CA LEU A 113 8.50 0.83 26.63
C LEU A 113 7.71 -0.39 26.15
N SER A 114 6.56 -0.71 26.75
CA SER A 114 5.70 -1.80 26.29
C SER A 114 5.19 -1.57 24.86
N ILE A 115 4.81 -0.34 24.52
CA ILE A 115 4.39 0.01 23.16
C ILE A 115 5.55 -0.14 22.17
N VAL A 116 6.73 0.39 22.52
CA VAL A 116 7.94 0.24 21.69
C VAL A 116 8.27 -1.23 21.49
N PHE A 117 8.17 -2.06 22.53
CA PHE A 117 8.37 -3.49 22.44
C PHE A 117 7.36 -4.18 21.50
N ILE A 118 6.06 -3.88 21.62
CA ILE A 118 5.03 -4.46 20.76
C ILE A 118 5.25 -4.07 19.28
N ILE A 119 5.56 -2.80 19.02
CA ILE A 119 5.84 -2.32 17.66
C ILE A 119 7.12 -2.96 17.12
N ALA A 120 8.18 -3.05 17.94
CA ALA A 120 9.42 -3.72 17.55
C ALA A 120 9.19 -5.21 17.28
N PHE A 121 8.33 -5.87 18.06
CA PHE A 121 7.93 -7.27 17.83
C PHE A 121 7.18 -7.45 16.51
N GLN A 122 6.25 -6.55 16.18
CA GLN A 122 5.57 -6.55 14.88
C GLN A 122 6.56 -6.37 13.73
N ILE A 123 7.46 -5.38 13.81
CA ILE A 123 8.50 -5.16 12.79
C ILE A 123 9.40 -6.39 12.67
N PHE A 124 9.85 -6.95 13.79
CA PHE A 124 10.68 -8.15 13.81
C PHE A 124 10.00 -9.29 13.07
N TYR A 125 8.72 -9.55 13.34
CA TYR A 125 8.00 -10.64 12.70
C TYR A 125 7.84 -10.42 11.20
N VAL A 126 7.42 -9.22 10.80
CA VAL A 126 7.31 -8.84 9.38
C VAL A 126 8.66 -8.98 8.68
N VAL A 127 9.77 -8.65 9.34
CA VAL A 127 11.13 -8.74 8.77
C VAL A 127 11.66 -10.18 8.70
N TYR A 128 11.39 -11.01 9.70
CA TYR A 128 11.98 -12.34 9.84
C TYR A 128 11.19 -13.43 9.12
N TYR A 129 9.86 -13.34 9.11
CA TYR A 129 8.97 -14.27 8.43
C TYR A 129 8.62 -13.75 7.02
N GLN A 130 8.06 -14.64 6.20
CA GLN A 130 7.56 -14.31 4.88
C GLN A 130 6.04 -14.45 4.80
N HIS A 131 5.42 -13.53 4.09
CA HIS A 131 4.06 -13.63 3.59
C HIS A 131 4.15 -13.50 2.07
N THR A 132 3.56 -14.43 1.34
CA THR A 132 3.53 -14.40 -0.12
C THR A 132 2.27 -13.69 -0.58
N ASP A 133 2.42 -12.63 -1.37
CA ASP A 133 1.31 -11.94 -2.01
C ASP A 133 1.52 -11.91 -3.52
N ILE A 134 0.71 -12.69 -4.23
CA ILE A 134 0.79 -12.82 -5.68
C ILE A 134 0.55 -11.51 -6.43
N ASP A 135 0.02 -10.44 -5.81
CA ASP A 135 -0.07 -9.11 -6.45
C ASP A 135 1.32 -8.47 -6.66
N ASP A 136 2.32 -8.91 -5.90
CA ASP A 136 3.68 -8.37 -5.98
C ASP A 136 4.36 -8.74 -7.31
N SER A 137 3.91 -9.82 -7.97
CA SER A 137 4.30 -10.18 -9.34
C SER A 137 3.95 -9.12 -10.39
N TYR A 138 3.14 -8.10 -10.02
CA TYR A 138 2.91 -6.89 -10.80
C TYR A 138 3.62 -5.67 -10.19
N TYR A 139 3.43 -5.42 -8.88
CA TYR A 139 3.91 -4.19 -8.25
C TYR A 139 5.44 -4.13 -8.15
N LEU A 140 6.08 -5.18 -7.65
CA LEU A 140 7.54 -5.25 -7.57
C LEU A 140 8.16 -5.42 -8.95
N ALA A 141 7.49 -6.16 -9.82
CA ALA A 141 7.89 -6.33 -11.20
C ALA A 141 7.86 -4.99 -11.98
N GLN A 142 6.96 -4.07 -11.64
CA GLN A 142 6.94 -2.71 -12.19
C GLN A 142 8.17 -1.92 -11.77
N ILE A 143 8.57 -2.01 -10.50
CA ILE A 143 9.77 -1.38 -9.98
C ILE A 143 11.00 -1.86 -10.76
N ASN A 144 11.15 -3.18 -10.92
CA ASN A 144 12.26 -3.77 -11.66
C ASN A 144 12.23 -3.42 -13.15
N THR A 145 11.05 -3.37 -13.77
CA THR A 145 10.88 -2.96 -15.18
C THR A 145 11.34 -1.52 -15.39
N ILE A 146 10.96 -0.59 -14.51
CA ILE A 146 11.38 0.82 -14.58
C ILE A 146 12.90 0.96 -14.45
N ILE A 147 13.51 0.23 -13.50
CA ILE A 147 14.96 0.28 -13.26
C ILE A 147 15.73 -0.31 -14.44
N HIS A 148 15.28 -1.45 -14.96
CA HIS A 148 15.95 -2.16 -16.05
C HIS A 148 15.82 -1.42 -17.39
N THR A 149 14.61 -1.00 -17.75
CA THR A 149 14.32 -0.45 -19.08
C THR A 149 14.44 1.07 -19.15
N ASN A 150 14.50 1.74 -17.99
CA ASN A 150 14.44 3.19 -17.87
C ASN A 150 13.16 3.82 -18.46
N LYS A 151 12.09 3.04 -18.67
CA LYS A 151 10.77 3.50 -19.15
C LYS A 151 9.73 3.45 -18.03
N ILE A 152 8.85 4.45 -17.98
CA ILE A 152 7.75 4.52 -17.01
C ILE A 152 6.43 4.24 -17.72
N SER A 153 5.64 3.29 -17.21
CA SER A 153 4.27 2.99 -17.66
C SER A 153 4.13 2.58 -19.14
N ALA A 154 5.20 2.06 -19.75
CA ALA A 154 5.25 1.73 -21.18
C ALA A 154 5.25 0.22 -21.48
N ILE A 155 5.80 -0.60 -20.59
CA ILE A 155 6.00 -2.04 -20.79
C ILE A 155 5.24 -2.79 -19.71
N ASP A 156 4.54 -3.87 -20.07
CA ASP A 156 3.85 -4.70 -19.10
C ASP A 156 4.79 -5.20 -17.97
N PRO A 157 4.50 -4.87 -16.70
CA PRO A 157 5.32 -5.25 -15.57
C PRO A 157 5.36 -6.74 -15.26
N ALA A 158 4.35 -7.54 -15.59
CA ALA A 158 4.37 -8.95 -15.18
C ALA A 158 5.18 -9.82 -16.17
N SER A 159 5.18 -9.44 -17.44
CA SER A 159 5.93 -10.12 -18.50
C SER A 159 7.27 -9.48 -18.81
N GLY A 160 7.34 -8.16 -18.95
CA GLY A 160 8.57 -7.44 -19.36
C GLY A 160 8.77 -7.37 -20.86
N ILE A 161 7.87 -8.00 -21.61
CA ILE A 161 7.86 -8.08 -23.06
C ILE A 161 7.42 -6.72 -23.62
N ALA A 162 8.24 -6.11 -24.47
CA ALA A 162 8.03 -4.74 -24.94
C ALA A 162 6.79 -4.60 -25.85
N GLU A 163 6.38 -5.69 -26.49
CA GLU A 163 5.21 -5.78 -27.36
C GLU A 163 3.88 -5.84 -26.58
N LEU A 164 3.93 -6.09 -25.27
CA LEU A 164 2.75 -6.21 -24.42
C LEU A 164 2.42 -4.88 -23.73
N ASN A 165 1.15 -4.49 -23.83
CA ASN A 165 0.67 -3.20 -23.38
C ASN A 165 0.65 -3.10 -21.85
N PHE A 166 1.14 -1.97 -21.33
CA PHE A 166 0.97 -1.63 -19.92
C PHE A 166 -0.50 -1.44 -19.55
N ASN A 167 -0.96 -2.09 -18.49
CA ASN A 167 -2.35 -2.02 -18.05
C ASN A 167 -2.76 -0.56 -17.67
N PRO A 168 -3.74 0.04 -18.38
CA PRO A 168 -4.19 1.42 -18.14
C PRO A 168 -4.68 1.68 -16.72
N GLN A 169 -5.14 0.66 -15.99
CA GLN A 169 -5.60 0.77 -14.61
C GLN A 169 -4.49 1.19 -13.64
N TYR A 170 -3.22 0.89 -13.93
CA TYR A 170 -2.09 1.27 -13.10
C TYR A 170 -1.36 2.53 -13.58
N LYS A 171 -1.73 3.08 -14.75
CA LYS A 171 -1.18 4.38 -15.21
C LYS A 171 -1.51 5.47 -14.18
N MET A 172 -0.63 6.46 -14.00
CA MET A 172 -0.78 7.51 -12.97
C MET A 172 -0.64 7.06 -11.50
N VAL A 173 -0.32 5.80 -11.22
CA VAL A 173 0.08 5.40 -9.86
C VAL A 173 1.59 5.63 -9.72
N SER A 174 1.97 6.52 -8.80
CA SER A 174 3.36 6.95 -8.65
C SER A 174 4.09 6.29 -7.48
N TYR A 175 3.43 5.40 -6.73
CA TYR A 175 4.03 4.68 -5.61
C TYR A 175 5.22 3.81 -6.05
N GLU A 176 5.01 2.94 -7.03
CA GLU A 176 6.05 2.03 -7.56
C GLU A 176 7.16 2.82 -8.26
N VAL A 177 6.83 3.96 -8.89
CA VAL A 177 7.82 4.88 -9.48
C VAL A 177 8.71 5.50 -8.40
N LEU A 178 8.14 5.89 -7.24
CA LEU A 178 8.92 6.38 -6.10
C LEU A 178 9.80 5.28 -5.52
N MET A 179 9.28 4.05 -5.37
CA MET A 179 10.07 2.92 -4.88
C MET A 179 11.23 2.60 -5.83
N SER A 180 11.02 2.70 -7.14
CA SER A 180 12.08 2.58 -8.16
C SER A 180 13.23 3.57 -7.93
N PHE A 181 12.91 4.80 -7.51
CA PHE A 181 13.92 5.80 -7.18
C PHE A 181 14.74 5.38 -5.95
N ILE A 182 14.10 4.91 -4.89
CA ILE A 182 14.78 4.46 -3.68
C ILE A 182 15.67 3.24 -3.96
N VAL A 183 15.15 2.24 -4.66
CA VAL A 183 15.89 1.04 -5.03
C VAL A 183 17.11 1.39 -5.88
N ARG A 184 16.96 2.26 -6.88
CA ARG A 184 18.07 2.72 -7.74
C ARG A 184 19.09 3.56 -6.97
N LEU A 185 18.65 4.44 -6.06
CA LEU A 185 19.54 5.32 -5.29
C LEU A 185 20.46 4.53 -4.35
N PHE A 186 19.95 3.46 -3.74
CA PHE A 186 20.68 2.67 -2.75
C PHE A 186 21.25 1.35 -3.29
N HIS A 187 21.05 1.04 -4.57
CA HIS A 187 21.51 -0.19 -5.23
C HIS A 187 21.16 -1.46 -4.44
N VAL A 188 19.89 -1.56 -4.02
CA VAL A 188 19.36 -2.70 -3.26
C VAL A 188 18.45 -3.55 -4.16
N ASN A 189 18.31 -4.84 -3.87
CA ASN A 189 17.32 -5.66 -4.58
C ASN A 189 15.89 -5.22 -4.21
N THR A 190 14.99 -5.19 -5.19
CA THR A 190 13.59 -4.73 -5.06
C THR A 190 12.81 -5.53 -4.02
N ALA A 191 12.75 -6.86 -4.14
CA ALA A 191 12.03 -7.72 -3.19
C ALA A 191 12.59 -7.59 -1.76
N PHE A 192 13.92 -7.55 -1.62
CA PHE A 192 14.52 -7.30 -0.29
C PHE A 192 14.13 -5.93 0.29
N PHE A 193 14.15 -4.87 -0.54
CA PHE A 193 13.75 -3.55 -0.10
C PHE A 193 12.27 -3.51 0.33
N MET A 194 11.36 -4.01 -0.51
CA MET A 194 9.92 -3.96 -0.27
C MET A 194 9.51 -4.85 0.91
N HIS A 195 9.96 -6.11 0.94
CA HIS A 195 9.50 -7.07 1.96
C HIS A 195 10.24 -6.97 3.31
N THR A 196 11.38 -6.28 3.36
CA THR A 196 12.23 -6.26 4.57
C THR A 196 12.60 -4.87 5.06
N ILE A 197 12.97 -3.94 4.17
CA ILE A 197 13.47 -2.62 4.59
C ILE A 197 12.33 -1.61 4.75
N LEU A 198 11.44 -1.51 3.77
CA LEU A 198 10.35 -0.55 3.74
C LEU A 198 9.38 -0.67 4.94
N PRO A 199 9.03 -1.87 5.44
CA PRO A 199 8.18 -2.02 6.62
C PRO A 199 8.76 -1.39 7.89
N VAL A 200 10.10 -1.35 8.03
CA VAL A 200 10.80 -0.71 9.15
C VAL A 200 10.56 0.80 9.18
N PHE A 201 10.21 1.40 8.05
CA PHE A 201 9.82 2.81 7.95
C PHE A 201 8.30 2.99 8.09
N LEU A 202 7.49 2.23 7.35
CA LEU A 202 6.04 2.45 7.26
C LEU A 202 5.29 2.08 8.54
N ILE A 203 5.68 1.00 9.24
CA ILE A 203 5.01 0.59 10.49
C ILE A 203 5.17 1.67 11.58
N PRO A 204 6.37 2.23 11.84
CA PRO A 204 6.47 3.36 12.77
C PRO A 204 5.72 4.61 12.31
N VAL A 205 5.70 4.92 11.00
CA VAL A 205 4.91 6.06 10.48
C VAL A 205 3.42 5.88 10.81
N HIS A 206 2.87 4.69 10.59
CA HIS A 206 1.50 4.35 11.01
C HIS A 206 1.30 4.66 12.51
N TYR A 207 2.13 4.11 13.40
CA TYR A 207 1.97 4.34 14.83
C TYR A 207 2.21 5.79 15.28
N ILE A 208 3.03 6.56 14.56
CA ILE A 208 3.16 8.01 14.78
C ILE A 208 1.83 8.71 14.49
N VAL A 209 1.14 8.35 13.39
CA VAL A 209 -0.18 8.90 13.06
C VAL A 209 -1.21 8.49 14.12
N ILE A 210 -1.28 7.21 14.48
CA ILE A 210 -2.18 6.69 15.51
C ILE A 210 -1.95 7.39 16.85
N TYR A 211 -0.69 7.66 17.24
CA TYR A 211 -0.38 8.41 18.44
C TYR A 211 -0.91 9.86 18.39
N GLN A 212 -0.78 10.56 17.26
CA GLN A 212 -1.33 11.91 17.13
C GLN A 212 -2.86 11.91 17.20
N ILE A 213 -3.53 10.94 16.58
CA ILE A 213 -4.98 10.74 16.72
C ILE A 213 -5.35 10.51 18.18
N GLY A 214 -4.64 9.60 18.87
CA GLY A 214 -4.83 9.32 20.29
C GLY A 214 -4.67 10.56 21.18
N LYS A 215 -3.73 11.46 20.86
CA LYS A 215 -3.58 12.75 21.56
C LYS A 215 -4.78 13.69 21.38
N PHE A 216 -5.44 13.67 20.21
CA PHE A 216 -6.65 14.45 19.96
C PHE A 216 -7.84 13.92 20.74
N ILE A 217 -7.98 12.59 20.79
CA ILE A 217 -9.05 11.94 21.53
C ILE A 217 -8.84 12.14 23.03
N SER A 218 -7.63 11.86 23.53
CA SER A 218 -7.26 12.04 24.92
C SER A 218 -5.76 12.26 25.12
N GLN A 219 -5.36 13.48 25.48
CA GLN A 219 -3.96 13.77 25.87
C GLN A 219 -3.48 12.89 27.03
N ARG A 220 -4.39 12.54 27.93
CA ARG A 220 -4.11 11.69 29.10
C ARG A 220 -3.86 10.24 28.70
N TYR A 221 -4.68 9.69 27.81
CA TYR A 221 -4.68 8.27 27.47
C TYR A 221 -4.09 7.96 26.08
N ALA A 222 -3.38 8.90 25.44
CA ALA A 222 -2.77 8.71 24.13
C ALA A 222 -1.89 7.45 24.01
N TYR A 223 -1.12 7.11 25.05
CA TYR A 223 -0.35 5.86 25.06
C TYR A 223 -1.25 4.61 25.13
N HIS A 224 -2.33 4.66 25.91
CA HIS A 224 -3.28 3.53 25.99
C HIS A 224 -4.03 3.35 24.68
N PHE A 225 -4.33 4.45 23.98
CA PHE A 225 -4.87 4.42 22.64
C PHE A 225 -3.94 3.64 21.68
N VAL A 226 -2.65 3.97 21.66
CA VAL A 226 -1.66 3.26 20.83
C VAL A 226 -1.51 1.80 21.26
N LEU A 227 -1.50 1.51 22.56
CA LEU A 227 -1.44 0.14 23.08
C LEU A 227 -2.62 -0.69 22.55
N LEU A 228 -3.85 -0.22 22.77
CA LEU A 228 -5.06 -0.90 22.33
C LEU A 228 -5.10 -1.08 20.81
N TYR A 229 -4.70 -0.06 20.05
CA TYR A 229 -4.62 -0.13 18.59
C TYR A 229 -3.57 -1.15 18.13
N SER A 230 -2.39 -1.18 18.78
CA SER A 230 -1.33 -2.13 18.46
C SER A 230 -1.72 -3.58 18.77
N VAL A 231 -2.48 -3.80 19.85
CA VAL A 231 -3.08 -5.10 20.17
C VAL A 231 -4.14 -5.45 19.13
N PHE A 232 -5.00 -4.51 18.73
CA PHE A 232 -5.98 -4.75 17.68
C PHE A 232 -5.33 -5.23 16.38
N ASN A 233 -4.25 -4.57 15.95
CA ASN A 233 -3.49 -4.97 14.77
C ASN A 233 -2.95 -6.40 14.87
N LEU A 234 -2.47 -6.82 16.06
CA LEU A 234 -2.02 -8.20 16.30
C LEU A 234 -3.15 -9.23 16.28
N PHE A 235 -4.38 -8.85 16.62
CA PHE A 235 -5.56 -9.72 16.62
C PHE A 235 -6.44 -9.53 15.37
N SER A 236 -5.87 -8.98 14.30
CA SER A 236 -6.58 -8.68 13.05
C SER A 236 -6.58 -9.82 12.03
N ALA A 237 -6.11 -11.02 12.36
CA ALA A 237 -6.07 -12.16 11.43
C ALA A 237 -7.44 -12.71 11.04
N TYR A 238 -8.51 -12.17 11.62
CA TYR A 238 -9.89 -12.56 11.33
C TYR A 238 -10.26 -12.37 9.85
N SER A 239 -9.56 -11.51 9.11
CA SER A 239 -9.73 -11.36 7.67
C SER A 239 -8.43 -10.89 7.03
N GLY A 240 -8.10 -11.42 5.85
CA GLY A 240 -6.99 -10.90 5.02
C GLY A 240 -7.21 -9.46 4.54
N TYR A 241 -8.44 -8.93 4.69
CA TYR A 241 -8.84 -7.58 4.34
C TYR A 241 -8.92 -6.61 5.53
N SER A 242 -8.59 -7.08 6.74
CA SER A 242 -8.57 -6.24 7.94
C SER A 242 -7.42 -5.23 7.92
N GLN A 243 -7.55 -4.17 8.71
CA GLN A 243 -6.51 -3.13 8.81
C GLN A 243 -5.16 -3.68 9.26
N GLY A 244 -5.16 -4.51 10.31
CA GLY A 244 -3.94 -5.14 10.81
C GLY A 244 -3.34 -6.14 9.83
N ALA A 245 -4.16 -6.84 9.03
CA ALA A 245 -3.67 -7.68 7.93
C ALA A 245 -2.96 -6.83 6.86
N PHE A 246 -3.54 -5.71 6.43
CA PHE A 246 -2.86 -4.78 5.52
C PHE A 246 -1.57 -4.20 6.11
N LEU A 247 -1.54 -3.94 7.42
CA LEU A 247 -0.35 -3.41 8.11
C LEU A 247 0.77 -4.43 8.29
N LEU A 248 0.45 -5.71 8.51
CA LEU A 248 1.47 -6.70 8.88
C LEU A 248 1.77 -7.67 7.74
N TYR A 249 0.79 -8.08 6.94
CA TYR A 249 1.03 -8.98 5.81
C TYR A 249 1.65 -8.27 4.60
N ARG A 250 1.36 -6.98 4.37
CA ARG A 250 1.65 -6.34 3.08
C ARG A 250 1.79 -4.81 3.11
N ILE A 251 2.33 -4.24 4.18
CA ILE A 251 2.44 -2.76 4.34
C ILE A 251 3.24 -2.08 3.23
N TRP A 252 4.10 -2.82 2.54
CA TRP A 252 4.88 -2.33 1.42
C TRP A 252 4.04 -2.07 0.16
N GLN A 253 2.79 -2.50 0.11
CA GLN A 253 1.89 -2.18 -1.00
C GLN A 253 1.22 -0.82 -0.78
N GLY A 254 1.06 -0.06 -1.86
CA GLY A 254 0.51 1.28 -1.78
C GLY A 254 -0.95 1.33 -1.29
N LYS A 255 -1.77 0.29 -1.58
CA LYS A 255 -3.13 0.14 -1.00
C LYS A 255 -3.10 0.06 0.53
N SER A 256 -2.14 -0.67 1.10
CA SER A 256 -1.93 -0.76 2.55
C SER A 256 -1.55 0.60 3.14
N GLY A 257 -0.71 1.36 2.44
CA GLY A 257 -0.35 2.73 2.80
C GLY A 257 -1.54 3.70 2.78
N VAL A 258 -2.47 3.55 1.84
CA VAL A 258 -3.72 4.33 1.86
C VAL A 258 -4.49 4.09 3.15
N ILE A 259 -4.74 2.82 3.45
CA ILE A 259 -5.67 2.47 4.52
C ILE A 259 -5.03 2.69 5.90
N ASN A 260 -3.74 2.36 6.07
CA ASN A 260 -3.09 2.46 7.38
C ASN A 260 -2.37 3.80 7.64
N ILE A 261 -2.15 4.64 6.62
CA ILE A 261 -1.43 5.91 6.80
C ILE A 261 -2.24 7.09 6.27
N ILE A 262 -2.63 7.09 4.99
CA ILE A 262 -3.26 8.26 4.36
C ILE A 262 -4.67 8.53 4.91
N VAL A 263 -5.51 7.52 5.05
CA VAL A 263 -6.87 7.67 5.62
C VAL A 263 -6.79 8.10 7.10
N PRO A 264 -5.95 7.48 7.96
CA PRO A 264 -5.72 7.99 9.31
C PRO A 264 -5.18 9.44 9.35
N ILE A 265 -4.30 9.83 8.42
CA ILE A 265 -3.86 11.24 8.31
C ILE A 265 -5.02 12.15 7.89
N LEU A 266 -5.90 11.70 7.01
CA LEU A 266 -7.09 12.46 6.63
C LEU A 266 -8.02 12.67 7.83
N ILE A 267 -8.27 11.63 8.61
CA ILE A 267 -9.03 11.70 9.87
C ILE A 267 -8.35 12.66 10.86
N LEU A 268 -7.03 12.53 11.03
CA LEU A 268 -6.24 13.44 11.88
C LEU A 268 -6.38 14.89 11.42
N THR A 269 -6.35 15.14 10.11
CA THR A 269 -6.55 16.48 9.52
C THR A 269 -7.91 17.03 9.92
N PHE A 270 -8.98 16.22 9.88
CA PHE A 270 -10.30 16.61 10.35
C PHE A 270 -10.37 16.89 11.85
N LEU A 271 -9.65 16.13 12.69
CA LEU A 271 -9.54 16.41 14.13
C LEU A 271 -8.90 17.79 14.43
N TYR A 272 -8.03 18.29 13.56
CA TYR A 272 -7.43 19.63 13.66
C TYR A 272 -8.38 20.75 13.20
N ILE A 273 -9.26 20.50 12.22
CA ILE A 273 -10.01 21.57 11.55
C ILE A 273 -11.51 21.62 11.88
N CYS A 274 -12.09 20.53 12.40
CA CYS A 274 -13.55 20.41 12.57
C CYS A 274 -14.17 21.50 13.46
N ASP A 275 -13.46 21.92 14.51
CA ASP A 275 -13.90 22.93 15.48
C ASP A 275 -13.27 24.31 15.25
N LYS A 276 -12.48 24.49 14.18
CA LYS A 276 -11.91 25.80 13.84
C LYS A 276 -13.02 26.78 13.45
N LYS A 277 -12.91 28.01 13.97
CA LYS A 277 -13.82 29.12 13.59
C LYS A 277 -13.78 29.38 12.08
N ASP A 278 -12.59 29.30 11.48
CA ASP A 278 -12.39 29.51 10.05
C ASP A 278 -11.28 28.60 9.54
N ILE A 279 -11.55 27.87 8.45
CA ILE A 279 -10.55 27.05 7.77
C ILE A 279 -9.60 27.95 7.00
N THR A 280 -8.30 27.76 7.21
CA THR A 280 -7.24 28.56 6.58
C THR A 280 -6.84 28.02 5.22
N VAL A 281 -6.12 28.83 4.43
CA VAL A 281 -5.55 28.39 3.14
C VAL A 281 -4.56 27.24 3.34
N THR A 282 -3.76 27.26 4.41
CA THR A 282 -2.85 26.17 4.76
C THR A 282 -3.60 24.86 5.01
N ASP A 283 -4.73 24.91 5.72
CA ASP A 283 -5.56 23.73 5.95
C ASP A 283 -6.09 23.17 4.61
N ILE A 284 -6.52 24.03 3.69
CA ILE A 284 -6.98 23.66 2.35
C ILE A 284 -5.85 23.01 1.53
N ILE A 285 -4.68 23.64 1.48
CA ILE A 285 -3.52 23.12 0.74
C ILE A 285 -3.09 21.76 1.32
N PHE A 286 -2.96 21.66 2.64
CA PHE A 286 -2.56 20.42 3.28
C PHE A 286 -3.58 19.30 3.02
N THR A 287 -4.87 19.60 3.18
CA THR A 287 -5.94 18.64 2.87
C THR A 287 -5.88 18.20 1.40
N GLY A 288 -5.69 19.12 0.46
CA GLY A 288 -5.50 18.81 -0.96
C GLY A 288 -4.31 17.87 -1.20
N MET A 289 -3.18 18.13 -0.52
CA MET A 289 -2.00 17.26 -0.61
C MET A 289 -2.23 15.88 0.00
N VAL A 290 -3.05 15.73 1.04
CA VAL A 290 -3.48 14.41 1.55
C VAL A 290 -4.29 13.66 0.49
N LEU A 291 -5.19 14.34 -0.23
CA LEU A 291 -5.96 13.72 -1.32
C LEU A 291 -5.04 13.30 -2.48
N VAL A 292 -4.09 14.15 -2.87
CA VAL A 292 -3.09 13.81 -3.90
C VAL A 292 -2.20 12.63 -3.46
N ALA A 293 -1.81 12.56 -2.19
CA ALA A 293 -1.09 11.42 -1.64
C ALA A 293 -1.92 10.11 -1.71
N GLY A 294 -3.25 10.21 -1.68
CA GLY A 294 -4.16 9.10 -1.98
C GLY A 294 -4.01 8.58 -3.41
N LEU A 295 -3.99 9.48 -4.39
CA LEU A 295 -3.80 9.16 -5.82
C LEU A 295 -2.42 8.57 -6.11
N HIS A 296 -1.40 9.07 -5.40
CA HIS A 296 -0.03 8.54 -5.46
C HIS A 296 0.03 7.05 -5.17
N ALA A 297 -0.66 6.62 -4.11
CA ALA A 297 -0.41 5.34 -3.47
C ALA A 297 -0.98 4.14 -4.23
N THR A 298 -2.15 4.24 -4.87
CA THR A 298 -2.74 3.09 -5.57
C THR A 298 -3.85 3.53 -6.52
N ALA A 299 -4.14 2.70 -7.53
CA ALA A 299 -5.20 2.94 -8.51
C ALA A 299 -6.57 3.17 -7.85
N VAL A 300 -6.89 2.44 -6.76
CA VAL A 300 -8.16 2.61 -6.04
C VAL A 300 -8.25 3.92 -5.25
N GLY A 301 -7.13 4.59 -5.04
CA GLY A 301 -7.07 5.88 -4.34
C GLY A 301 -7.93 6.94 -5.02
N ILE A 302 -8.19 6.80 -6.32
CA ILE A 302 -9.02 7.71 -7.11
C ILE A 302 -10.47 7.79 -6.66
N TYR A 303 -11.04 6.72 -6.10
CA TYR A 303 -12.40 6.73 -5.57
C TYR A 303 -12.41 6.57 -4.04
N LEU A 304 -11.51 5.76 -3.49
CA LEU A 304 -11.53 5.42 -2.07
C LEU A 304 -11.24 6.65 -1.19
N VAL A 305 -10.24 7.45 -1.55
CA VAL A 305 -9.86 8.64 -0.76
C VAL A 305 -10.90 9.76 -0.90
N PRO A 306 -11.48 10.04 -2.09
CA PRO A 306 -12.62 10.95 -2.19
C PRO A 306 -13.87 10.51 -1.41
N VAL A 307 -14.20 9.21 -1.38
CA VAL A 307 -15.30 8.70 -0.55
C VAL A 307 -15.01 8.94 0.93
N ALA A 308 -13.80 8.60 1.40
CA ALA A 308 -13.39 8.88 2.78
C ALA A 308 -13.51 10.38 3.10
N TYR A 309 -13.02 11.23 2.21
CA TYR A 309 -13.11 12.68 2.35
C TYR A 309 -14.55 13.18 2.43
N PHE A 310 -15.43 12.69 1.54
CA PHE A 310 -16.84 13.04 1.54
C PHE A 310 -17.51 12.70 2.88
N THR A 311 -17.27 11.49 3.41
CA THR A 311 -17.87 11.06 4.68
C THR A 311 -17.43 11.94 5.85
N LEU A 312 -16.17 12.40 5.84
CA LEU A 312 -15.63 13.34 6.84
C LEU A 312 -16.19 14.75 6.70
N VAL A 313 -16.30 15.29 5.48
CA VAL A 313 -16.92 16.60 5.22
C VAL A 313 -18.39 16.59 5.64
N ALA A 314 -19.15 15.58 5.22
CA ALA A 314 -20.55 15.42 5.55
C ALA A 314 -20.75 15.25 7.06
N GLY A 315 -19.97 14.38 7.70
CA GLY A 315 -20.04 14.17 9.15
C GLY A 315 -19.71 15.44 9.95
N ASN A 316 -18.71 16.19 9.52
CA ASN A 316 -18.39 17.49 10.11
C ASN A 316 -19.54 18.51 9.95
N PHE A 317 -20.16 18.56 8.76
CA PHE A 317 -21.30 19.43 8.51
C PHE A 317 -22.52 19.06 9.36
N LEU A 318 -22.84 17.78 9.52
CA LEU A 318 -23.98 17.32 10.31
C LEU A 318 -23.87 17.74 11.79
N ILE A 319 -22.67 17.77 12.35
CA ILE A 319 -22.42 18.13 13.76
C ILE A 319 -22.24 19.64 13.97
N TYR A 320 -21.41 20.30 13.16
CA TYR A 320 -21.05 21.71 13.37
C TYR A 320 -21.90 22.69 12.56
N ARG A 321 -22.56 22.23 11.49
CA ARG A 321 -23.45 23.01 10.60
C ARG A 321 -22.82 24.31 10.08
N ASN A 322 -21.49 24.32 9.92
CA ASN A 322 -20.75 25.48 9.44
C ASN A 322 -20.64 25.46 7.91
N ILE A 323 -21.61 26.09 7.25
CA ILE A 323 -21.70 26.15 5.78
C ILE A 323 -20.44 26.80 5.19
N LYS A 324 -19.95 27.91 5.78
CA LYS A 324 -18.77 28.62 5.29
C LYS A 324 -17.53 27.73 5.22
N ASN A 325 -17.24 27.00 6.31
CA ASN A 325 -16.13 26.06 6.34
C ASN A 325 -16.35 24.87 5.40
N THR A 326 -17.59 24.39 5.29
CA THR A 326 -17.94 23.29 4.38
C THR A 326 -17.70 23.68 2.91
N CYS A 327 -18.08 24.88 2.50
CA CYS A 327 -17.79 25.40 1.16
C CYS A 327 -16.27 25.51 0.90
N LYS A 328 -15.49 25.94 1.90
CA LYS A 328 -14.01 25.95 1.80
C LYS A 328 -13.42 24.55 1.61
N LEU A 329 -14.04 23.53 2.21
CA LEU A 329 -13.65 22.12 2.05
C LEU A 329 -14.01 21.53 0.68
N VAL A 330 -14.70 22.27 -0.20
CA VAL A 330 -14.83 21.86 -1.61
C VAL A 330 -13.54 22.17 -2.40
N VAL A 331 -12.76 23.18 -1.99
CA VAL A 331 -11.55 23.61 -2.70
C VAL A 331 -10.47 22.51 -2.83
N PRO A 332 -10.18 21.69 -1.79
CA PRO A 332 -9.27 20.55 -1.92
C PRO A 332 -9.64 19.57 -3.04
N VAL A 333 -10.94 19.41 -3.35
CA VAL A 333 -11.40 18.57 -4.47
C VAL A 333 -10.91 19.14 -5.79
N GLY A 334 -10.99 20.46 -5.97
CA GLY A 334 -10.47 21.14 -7.17
C GLY A 334 -8.98 20.91 -7.42
N ILE A 335 -8.17 20.69 -6.36
CA ILE A 335 -6.74 20.39 -6.48
C ILE A 335 -6.51 19.00 -7.10
N VAL A 336 -7.36 18.02 -6.80
CA VAL A 336 -7.22 16.65 -7.32
C VAL A 336 -7.93 16.42 -8.66
N MET A 337 -8.94 17.22 -9.00
CA MET A 337 -9.73 17.06 -10.22
C MET A 337 -8.92 16.91 -11.51
N PRO A 338 -7.84 17.69 -11.76
CA PRO A 338 -7.04 17.53 -12.97
C PRO A 338 -6.48 16.11 -13.15
N PHE A 339 -6.01 15.48 -12.06
CA PHE A 339 -5.47 14.12 -12.10
C PHE A 339 -6.57 13.07 -12.31
N VAL A 340 -7.73 13.28 -11.67
CA VAL A 340 -8.90 12.41 -11.84
C VAL A 340 -9.39 12.44 -13.30
N LEU A 341 -9.53 13.64 -13.87
CA LEU A 341 -9.95 13.81 -15.26
C LEU A 341 -8.94 13.23 -16.25
N LEU A 342 -7.65 13.42 -15.99
CA LEU A 342 -6.59 12.82 -16.80
C LEU A 342 -6.64 11.29 -16.76
N LYS A 343 -6.82 10.70 -15.57
CA LYS A 343 -6.95 9.25 -15.41
C LYS A 343 -8.21 8.71 -16.09
N ALA A 344 -9.34 9.41 -15.96
CA ALA A 344 -10.58 9.06 -16.64
C ALA A 344 -10.41 9.10 -18.17
N TYR A 345 -9.73 10.13 -18.69
CA TYR A 345 -9.39 10.23 -20.10
C TYR A 345 -8.54 9.04 -20.58
N ILE A 346 -7.49 8.66 -19.83
CA ILE A 346 -6.64 7.50 -20.16
C ILE A 346 -7.45 6.21 -20.21
N LEU A 347 -8.30 5.97 -19.21
CA LEU A 347 -9.14 4.76 -19.16
C LEU A 347 -10.14 4.74 -20.32
N PHE A 348 -10.76 5.88 -20.62
CA PHE A 348 -11.70 6.02 -21.72
C PHE A 348 -11.02 5.76 -23.07
N THR A 349 -9.89 6.41 -23.38
CA THR A 349 -9.19 6.22 -24.66
C THR A 349 -8.66 4.80 -24.83
N SER A 350 -8.13 4.20 -23.77
CA SER A 350 -7.66 2.81 -23.80
C SER A 350 -8.78 1.83 -24.12
N SER A 351 -9.99 2.12 -23.63
CA SER A 351 -11.14 1.28 -23.90
C SER A 351 -11.68 1.35 -25.32
N LEU A 352 -11.54 2.50 -25.99
CA LEU A 352 -11.89 2.60 -27.40
C LEU A 352 -10.94 1.77 -28.28
N SER A 353 -9.69 1.60 -27.85
CA SER A 353 -8.69 0.81 -28.59
C SER A 353 -8.79 -0.69 -28.34
N SER A 354 -9.08 -1.13 -27.11
CA SER A 354 -9.34 -2.54 -26.81
C SER A 354 -10.77 -2.87 -27.23
N ARG A 355 -10.99 -3.75 -28.20
CA ARG A 355 -12.36 -4.19 -28.60
C ARG A 355 -13.18 -4.85 -27.47
N ALA A 356 -12.67 -4.90 -26.25
CA ALA A 356 -13.39 -5.29 -25.04
C ALA A 356 -14.27 -4.14 -24.54
N SER A 357 -15.56 -4.41 -24.32
CA SER A 357 -16.46 -3.41 -23.75
C SER A 357 -16.05 -3.13 -22.28
N VAL A 358 -15.82 -1.86 -21.93
CA VAL A 358 -15.59 -1.45 -20.52
C VAL A 358 -16.74 -1.88 -19.63
N VAL A 359 -17.93 -1.90 -20.22
CA VAL A 359 -19.17 -2.17 -19.53
C VAL A 359 -19.19 -3.60 -19.03
N GLU A 360 -18.90 -4.61 -19.87
CA GLU A 360 -18.93 -6.03 -19.45
C GLU A 360 -17.95 -6.30 -18.29
N ASN A 361 -16.70 -5.84 -18.38
CA ASN A 361 -15.68 -6.08 -17.34
C ASN A 361 -15.99 -5.41 -15.98
N VAL A 362 -16.80 -4.34 -15.96
CA VAL A 362 -17.16 -3.60 -14.74
C VAL A 362 -18.48 -4.11 -14.15
N THR A 363 -19.38 -4.64 -14.98
CA THR A 363 -20.70 -5.17 -14.58
C THR A 363 -20.73 -6.69 -14.39
N ASP A 364 -19.65 -7.39 -14.71
CA ASP A 364 -19.59 -8.84 -14.56
C ASP A 364 -19.85 -9.25 -13.10
N GLY A 365 -20.82 -10.15 -12.88
CA GLY A 365 -21.29 -10.55 -11.55
C GLY A 365 -22.27 -9.59 -10.85
N SER A 366 -22.74 -8.52 -11.50
CA SER A 366 -23.57 -7.50 -10.83
C SER A 366 -24.99 -7.96 -10.48
N GLU A 367 -25.50 -9.01 -11.12
CA GLU A 367 -26.81 -9.61 -10.80
C GLU A 367 -26.81 -10.43 -9.48
N ALA A 368 -25.64 -10.67 -8.87
CA ALA A 368 -25.46 -11.55 -7.71
C ALA A 368 -24.88 -10.85 -6.45
N LEU A 369 -24.68 -9.54 -6.46
CA LEU A 369 -24.09 -8.83 -5.33
C LEU A 369 -25.04 -8.80 -4.11
N ASN A 370 -24.69 -9.55 -3.07
CA ASN A 370 -25.40 -9.56 -1.80
C ASN A 370 -24.56 -8.89 -0.71
N PHE A 371 -25.17 -7.98 0.05
CA PHE A 371 -24.47 -7.27 1.14
C PHE A 371 -23.91 -8.21 2.22
N ILE A 372 -24.65 -9.26 2.59
CA ILE A 372 -24.21 -10.23 3.61
C ILE A 372 -22.98 -10.98 3.10
N THR A 373 -23.00 -11.43 1.84
CA THR A 373 -21.86 -12.11 1.23
C THR A 373 -20.64 -11.19 1.14
N GLU A 374 -20.78 -9.97 0.64
CA GLU A 374 -19.64 -9.05 0.50
C GLU A 374 -19.11 -8.55 1.86
N PHE A 375 -19.98 -8.25 2.83
CA PHE A 375 -19.55 -7.72 4.12
C PHE A 375 -19.20 -8.82 5.13
N VAL A 376 -20.12 -9.76 5.38
CA VAL A 376 -19.98 -10.74 6.48
C VAL A 376 -19.09 -11.89 6.05
N GLU A 377 -19.34 -12.48 4.88
CA GLU A 377 -18.61 -13.67 4.44
C GLU A 377 -17.23 -13.31 3.86
N LYS A 378 -17.16 -12.30 3.01
CA LYS A 378 -15.92 -11.91 2.33
C LYS A 378 -15.07 -10.95 3.15
N TYR A 379 -15.61 -9.79 3.53
CA TYR A 379 -14.81 -8.79 4.26
C TYR A 379 -14.50 -9.20 5.70
N MET A 380 -15.49 -9.75 6.43
CA MET A 380 -15.33 -10.14 7.84
C MET A 380 -14.97 -11.62 8.04
N ALA A 381 -14.96 -12.44 6.99
CA ALA A 381 -14.72 -13.90 7.06
C ALA A 381 -15.54 -14.62 8.15
N GLY A 382 -16.78 -14.18 8.36
CA GLY A 382 -17.70 -14.75 9.36
C GLY A 382 -17.46 -14.31 10.82
N TYR A 383 -16.50 -13.41 11.11
CA TYR A 383 -16.22 -12.95 12.48
C TYR A 383 -17.25 -11.94 13.00
N SER A 384 -18.39 -12.47 13.46
CA SER A 384 -19.54 -11.70 13.97
C SER A 384 -19.24 -10.88 15.24
N MET A 385 -18.32 -11.33 16.10
CA MET A 385 -17.99 -10.63 17.35
C MET A 385 -17.38 -9.24 17.12
N ILE A 386 -16.52 -9.07 16.11
CA ILE A 386 -15.93 -7.76 15.79
C ILE A 386 -16.98 -6.81 15.20
N ILE A 387 -17.91 -7.34 14.39
CA ILE A 387 -19.03 -6.56 13.86
C ILE A 387 -19.89 -6.04 15.02
N LEU A 388 -20.22 -6.91 15.99
CA LEU A 388 -20.99 -6.53 17.17
C LEU A 388 -20.26 -5.46 18.00
N LEU A 389 -18.97 -5.66 18.27
CA LEU A 389 -18.15 -4.71 19.02
C LEU A 389 -18.06 -3.35 18.32
N TYR A 390 -17.95 -3.35 16.99
CA TYR A 390 -17.97 -2.14 16.18
C TYR A 390 -19.32 -1.41 16.28
N GLY A 391 -20.44 -2.13 16.16
CA GLY A 391 -21.77 -1.55 16.33
C GLY A 391 -21.99 -0.94 17.71
N ILE A 392 -21.55 -1.63 18.77
CA ILE A 392 -21.56 -1.13 20.15
C ILE A 392 -20.72 0.15 20.26
N ALA A 393 -19.52 0.16 19.66
CA ALA A 393 -18.63 1.32 19.69
C ALA A 393 -19.23 2.55 19.00
N VAL A 394 -19.86 2.37 17.83
CA VAL A 394 -20.56 3.45 17.12
C VAL A 394 -21.69 4.02 18.00
N LEU A 395 -22.53 3.17 18.60
CA LEU A 395 -23.64 3.59 19.44
C LEU A 395 -23.17 4.29 20.73
N TYR A 396 -22.19 3.71 21.42
CA TYR A 396 -21.62 4.29 22.63
C TYR A 396 -21.03 5.68 22.35
N LEU A 397 -20.21 5.82 21.30
CA LEU A 397 -19.60 7.10 20.94
C LEU A 397 -20.63 8.12 20.42
N LEU A 398 -21.73 7.67 19.82
CA LEU A 398 -22.83 8.56 19.43
C LEU A 398 -23.52 9.17 20.67
N ILE A 399 -23.60 8.41 21.77
CA ILE A 399 -24.21 8.88 23.03
C ILE A 399 -23.20 9.71 23.82
N TYR A 400 -22.05 9.13 24.16
CA TYR A 400 -21.08 9.65 25.14
C TYR A 400 -19.91 10.45 24.53
N GLY A 401 -19.64 10.29 23.23
CA GLY A 401 -18.55 11.02 22.57
C GLY A 401 -18.77 12.54 22.59
N ASN A 402 -17.69 13.33 22.64
CA ASN A 402 -17.81 14.77 22.46
C ASN A 402 -18.12 15.15 20.99
N LYS A 403 -18.46 16.41 20.72
CA LYS A 403 -18.79 16.88 19.35
C LYS A 403 -17.71 16.53 18.31
N LYS A 404 -16.43 16.64 18.68
CA LYS A 404 -15.30 16.34 17.80
C LYS A 404 -15.24 14.84 17.45
N ILE A 405 -15.38 13.96 18.44
CA ILE A 405 -15.44 12.51 18.23
C ILE A 405 -16.65 12.13 17.38
N LYS A 406 -17.84 12.68 17.68
CA LYS A 406 -19.04 12.42 16.86
C LYS A 406 -18.82 12.82 15.40
N ALA A 407 -18.25 13.99 15.15
CA ALA A 407 -18.05 14.52 13.80
C ALA A 407 -17.04 13.73 12.96
N VAL A 408 -15.96 13.24 13.57
CA VAL A 408 -14.78 12.73 12.85
C VAL A 408 -14.59 11.21 12.97
N VAL A 409 -15.18 10.56 13.98
CA VAL A 409 -15.05 9.10 14.19
C VAL A 409 -16.38 8.39 13.91
N VAL A 410 -17.50 8.94 14.40
CA VAL A 410 -18.81 8.27 14.34
C VAL A 410 -19.56 8.59 13.05
N MET A 411 -19.75 9.87 12.75
CA MET A 411 -20.55 10.29 11.60
C MET A 411 -20.00 9.82 10.25
N PRO A 412 -18.67 9.72 10.00
CA PRO A 412 -18.17 9.15 8.75
C PRO A 412 -18.65 7.72 8.52
N SER A 413 -18.67 6.88 9.57
CA SER A 413 -19.20 5.51 9.51
C SER A 413 -20.69 5.49 9.14
N ILE A 414 -21.49 6.35 9.78
CA ILE A 414 -22.94 6.46 9.53
C ILE A 414 -23.20 6.96 8.09
N VAL A 415 -22.51 8.02 7.67
CA VAL A 415 -22.64 8.56 6.32
C VAL A 415 -22.26 7.50 5.30
N LEU A 416 -21.16 6.79 5.51
CA LEU A 416 -20.70 5.71 4.64
C LEU A 416 -21.77 4.61 4.49
N MET A 417 -22.36 4.13 5.60
CA MET A 417 -23.42 3.11 5.59
C MET A 417 -24.71 3.57 4.90
N ILE A 418 -25.06 4.85 4.98
CA ILE A 418 -26.27 5.39 4.33
C ILE A 418 -26.05 5.61 2.82
N THR A 419 -24.80 5.80 2.39
CA THR A 419 -24.47 6.23 1.03
C THR A 419 -23.81 5.11 0.20
N PHE A 420 -22.52 4.85 0.42
CA PHE A 420 -21.73 3.96 -0.43
C PHE A 420 -21.80 2.50 0.03
N VAL A 421 -21.89 2.28 1.34
CA VAL A 421 -21.95 0.95 1.98
C VAL A 421 -23.41 0.62 2.35
N ASN A 422 -24.34 1.05 1.50
CA ASN A 422 -25.77 0.86 1.73
C ASN A 422 -26.24 -0.44 1.05
N PRO A 423 -26.85 -1.39 1.79
CA PRO A 423 -27.39 -2.63 1.20
C PRO A 423 -28.36 -2.41 0.04
N PHE A 424 -29.10 -1.30 0.03
CA PHE A 424 -30.06 -0.96 -1.03
C PHE A 424 -29.42 -0.30 -2.25
N LEU A 425 -28.20 0.24 -2.11
CA LEU A 425 -27.48 0.92 -3.20
C LEU A 425 -26.29 0.11 -3.72
N ILE A 426 -26.04 -1.09 -3.18
CA ILE A 426 -24.85 -1.89 -3.49
C ILE A 426 -24.63 -2.07 -4.99
N ASN A 427 -25.65 -2.47 -5.75
CA ASN A 427 -25.53 -2.68 -7.20
C ASN A 427 -25.21 -1.37 -7.94
N PHE A 428 -25.87 -0.27 -7.56
CA PHE A 428 -25.62 1.03 -8.17
C PHE A 428 -24.18 1.51 -7.91
N ILE A 429 -23.73 1.44 -6.66
CA ILE A 429 -22.38 1.88 -6.25
C ILE A 429 -21.30 0.95 -6.84
N ALA A 430 -21.55 -0.36 -6.86
CA ALA A 430 -20.67 -1.34 -7.48
C ALA A 430 -20.47 -1.05 -8.96
N GLN A 431 -21.54 -0.84 -9.73
CA GLN A 431 -21.46 -0.63 -11.18
C GLN A 431 -20.90 0.74 -11.56
N HIS A 432 -21.18 1.80 -10.79
CA HIS A 432 -20.92 3.18 -11.23
C HIS A 432 -19.80 3.91 -10.47
N VAL A 433 -19.43 3.44 -9.28
CA VAL A 433 -18.44 4.13 -8.41
C VAL A 433 -17.16 3.33 -8.25
N THR A 434 -17.25 2.01 -8.11
CA THR A 434 -16.10 1.18 -7.68
C THR A 434 -15.66 0.14 -8.70
N GLY A 435 -16.60 -0.58 -9.30
CA GLY A 435 -16.42 -1.83 -10.01
C GLY A 435 -16.92 -3.02 -9.18
N THR A 436 -17.73 -3.88 -9.80
CA THR A 436 -18.38 -5.02 -9.13
C THR A 436 -17.43 -5.92 -8.34
N PRO A 437 -16.27 -6.36 -8.88
CA PRO A 437 -15.37 -7.26 -8.17
C PRO A 437 -14.66 -6.64 -6.96
N VAL A 438 -14.69 -5.30 -6.85
CA VAL A 438 -13.89 -4.52 -5.90
C VAL A 438 -14.74 -3.66 -4.95
N TYR A 439 -16.07 -3.78 -4.99
CA TYR A 439 -16.99 -3.04 -4.12
C TYR A 439 -16.63 -3.15 -2.63
N TRP A 440 -16.26 -4.36 -2.18
CA TRP A 440 -15.87 -4.66 -0.80
C TRP A 440 -14.72 -3.78 -0.26
N ARG A 441 -13.93 -3.13 -1.13
CA ARG A 441 -12.87 -2.21 -0.71
C ARG A 441 -13.41 -0.98 0.04
N LEU A 442 -14.69 -0.64 -0.15
CA LEU A 442 -15.33 0.44 0.61
C LEU A 442 -15.42 0.14 2.11
N TYR A 443 -15.46 -1.12 2.51
CA TYR A 443 -15.52 -1.51 3.93
C TYR A 443 -14.23 -1.13 4.68
N TRP A 444 -13.10 -0.91 3.99
CA TRP A 444 -11.88 -0.39 4.59
C TRP A 444 -12.09 0.96 5.29
N LEU A 445 -13.01 1.77 4.78
CA LEU A 445 -13.31 3.11 5.31
C LEU A 445 -14.19 3.10 6.58
N LEU A 446 -14.61 1.92 7.06
CA LEU A 446 -15.31 1.79 8.34
C LEU A 446 -14.38 2.06 9.54
N GLU A 447 -13.06 1.97 9.35
CA GLU A 447 -12.05 2.28 10.36
C GLU A 447 -12.32 1.57 11.69
N ILE A 448 -12.69 0.27 11.60
CA ILE A 448 -13.13 -0.55 12.72
C ILE A 448 -12.22 -0.45 13.95
N PRO A 449 -10.88 -0.59 13.83
CA PRO A 449 -9.99 -0.48 14.99
C PRO A 449 -10.04 0.92 15.63
N LEU A 450 -10.05 1.98 14.82
CA LEU A 450 -10.09 3.36 15.31
C LEU A 450 -11.37 3.61 16.14
N VAL A 451 -12.53 3.20 15.64
CA VAL A 451 -13.82 3.43 16.32
C VAL A 451 -13.86 2.67 17.64
N ILE A 452 -13.48 1.39 17.65
CA ILE A 452 -13.49 0.54 18.86
C ILE A 452 -12.48 1.06 19.90
N VAL A 453 -11.26 1.40 19.49
CA VAL A 453 -10.24 1.91 20.43
C VAL A 453 -10.65 3.28 20.99
N THR A 454 -11.31 4.13 20.18
CA THR A 454 -11.85 5.41 20.65
C THR A 454 -12.91 5.20 21.74
N MET A 455 -13.79 4.21 21.59
CA MET A 455 -14.79 3.85 22.61
C MET A 455 -14.11 3.53 23.95
N PHE A 456 -13.14 2.61 23.97
CA PHE A 456 -12.44 2.25 25.20
C PHE A 456 -11.75 3.44 25.86
N VAL A 457 -11.14 4.32 25.07
CA VAL A 457 -10.48 5.52 25.63
C VAL A 457 -11.49 6.52 26.19
N VAL A 458 -12.66 6.68 25.57
CA VAL A 458 -13.74 7.52 26.13
C VAL A 458 -14.27 6.93 27.44
N MET A 459 -14.48 5.61 27.52
CA MET A 459 -14.87 4.93 28.77
C MET A 459 -13.83 5.17 29.88
N MET A 460 -12.54 5.10 29.55
CA MET A 460 -11.46 5.39 30.50
C MET A 460 -11.45 6.85 30.99
N GLN A 461 -11.99 7.79 30.21
CA GLN A 461 -12.09 9.21 30.60
C GLN A 461 -13.25 9.48 31.55
N GLU A 462 -14.33 8.72 31.47
CA GLU A 462 -15.48 8.85 32.37
C GLU A 462 -15.16 8.33 33.78
N GLU A 463 -14.22 7.40 33.89
CA GLU A 463 -13.84 6.78 35.16
C GLU A 463 -12.74 7.54 35.92
N TYR A 464 -12.89 7.62 37.25
CA TYR A 464 -11.89 8.24 38.14
C TYR A 464 -10.53 7.53 38.04
N ASP A 465 -9.46 8.32 38.15
CA ASP A 465 -8.01 8.01 37.95
C ASP A 465 -7.51 6.58 38.22
N ARG A 466 -8.10 5.86 39.19
CA ARG A 466 -7.64 4.54 39.61
C ARG A 466 -8.14 3.40 38.70
N HIS A 467 -9.25 3.57 37.98
CA HIS A 467 -9.86 2.49 37.18
C HIS A 467 -9.54 2.54 35.68
N GLY A 468 -9.01 3.65 35.15
CA GLY A 468 -8.70 3.75 33.71
C GLY A 468 -7.75 2.64 33.20
N LYS A 469 -6.79 2.19 34.02
CA LYS A 469 -5.91 1.06 33.68
C LYS A 469 -6.65 -0.27 33.56
N VAL A 470 -7.70 -0.48 34.36
CA VAL A 470 -8.54 -1.69 34.32
C VAL A 470 -9.30 -1.75 32.99
N PHE A 471 -9.88 -0.63 32.54
CA PHE A 471 -10.57 -0.57 31.25
C PHE A 471 -9.64 -0.80 30.06
N ALA A 472 -8.39 -0.34 30.12
CA ALA A 472 -7.40 -0.70 29.10
C ALA A 472 -7.13 -2.22 29.09
N GLY A 473 -7.00 -2.85 30.26
CA GLY A 473 -6.86 -4.31 30.38
C GLY A 473 -8.07 -5.07 29.82
N ILE A 474 -9.29 -4.62 30.13
CA ILE A 474 -10.54 -5.16 29.59
C ILE A 474 -10.56 -5.02 28.06
N GLY A 475 -10.18 -3.86 27.54
CA GLY A 475 -10.11 -3.62 26.09
C GLY A 475 -9.16 -4.59 25.40
N VAL A 476 -7.97 -4.82 25.97
CA VAL A 476 -7.00 -5.82 25.45
C VAL A 476 -7.63 -7.21 25.41
N VAL A 477 -8.29 -7.65 26.49
CA VAL A 477 -8.92 -8.98 26.57
C VAL A 477 -10.07 -9.12 25.56
N ILE A 478 -10.95 -8.13 25.46
CA ILE A 478 -12.08 -8.16 24.53
C ILE A 478 -11.59 -8.21 23.08
N ILE A 479 -10.58 -7.41 22.73
CA ILE A 479 -9.98 -7.42 21.39
C ILE A 479 -9.36 -8.78 21.10
N ALA A 480 -8.61 -9.34 22.06
CA ALA A 480 -7.94 -10.62 21.91
C ALA A 480 -8.91 -11.80 21.72
N ILE A 481 -10.03 -11.82 22.47
CA ILE A 481 -11.06 -12.87 22.36
C ILE A 481 -11.91 -12.70 21.10
N SER A 482 -12.17 -11.47 20.66
CA SER A 482 -13.02 -11.20 19.49
C SER A 482 -12.28 -11.42 18.16
N GLY A 483 -10.96 -11.28 18.16
CA GLY A 483 -10.12 -11.40 16.97
C GLY A 483 -9.35 -12.71 16.87
N SER A 484 -8.42 -12.74 15.93
CA SER A 484 -7.53 -13.88 15.71
C SER A 484 -6.09 -13.38 15.61
N PHE A 485 -5.17 -14.08 16.29
CA PHE A 485 -3.78 -13.65 16.36
C PHE A 485 -3.06 -13.86 15.02
N ILE A 486 -2.51 -12.77 14.48
CA ILE A 486 -1.98 -12.69 13.11
C ILE A 486 -0.75 -13.57 12.86
N LEU A 487 -0.11 -14.04 13.93
CA LEU A 487 1.05 -14.92 13.84
C LEU A 487 0.67 -16.40 14.01
N ASN A 488 -0.55 -16.72 14.45
CA ASN A 488 -1.05 -18.10 14.54
C ASN A 488 -1.79 -18.53 13.26
N GLY A 489 -2.08 -17.61 12.34
CA GLY A 489 -2.73 -17.90 11.07
C GLY A 489 -1.76 -18.40 10.00
N THR A 490 -2.27 -19.04 8.95
CA THR A 490 -1.54 -19.46 7.74
C THR A 490 -0.94 -18.31 6.92
N GLY A 491 -0.97 -17.08 7.42
CA GLY A 491 -0.51 -15.89 6.72
C GLY A 491 1.01 -15.72 6.74
N PHE A 492 1.74 -16.39 7.63
CA PHE A 492 3.20 -16.27 7.70
C PHE A 492 3.88 -17.63 7.76
N GLU A 493 5.01 -17.71 7.06
CA GLU A 493 5.88 -18.87 7.03
C GLU A 493 7.32 -18.47 7.31
N TYR A 494 8.17 -19.45 7.65
CA TYR A 494 9.60 -19.20 7.72
C TYR A 494 10.10 -18.81 6.33
N ARG A 495 10.86 -17.71 6.27
CA ARG A 495 11.42 -17.24 4.99
C ARG A 495 12.36 -18.29 4.41
N SER A 496 12.18 -18.61 3.14
CA SER A 496 13.06 -19.51 2.38
C SER A 496 14.41 -18.86 2.04
N ASN A 497 14.39 -17.56 1.76
CA ASN A 497 15.56 -16.76 1.41
C ASN A 497 15.38 -15.30 1.89
N LYS A 498 16.42 -14.46 1.71
CA LYS A 498 16.40 -13.06 2.16
C LYS A 498 15.39 -12.19 1.39
N TYR A 499 15.02 -12.57 0.17
CA TYR A 499 14.08 -11.84 -0.69
C TYR A 499 12.62 -12.16 -0.35
N LYS A 500 12.40 -13.26 0.39
CA LYS A 500 11.08 -13.78 0.78
C LYS A 500 10.23 -14.14 -0.44
N LEU A 501 10.90 -14.76 -1.40
CA LEU A 501 10.31 -15.27 -2.63
C LEU A 501 10.40 -16.79 -2.64
N ASP A 502 9.64 -17.42 -3.50
CA ASP A 502 9.81 -18.84 -3.79
C ASP A 502 11.26 -19.16 -4.20
N SER A 503 11.82 -20.24 -3.66
CA SER A 503 13.23 -20.62 -3.91
C SER A 503 13.49 -21.04 -5.35
N HIS A 504 12.50 -21.65 -6.03
CA HIS A 504 12.59 -21.99 -7.45
C HIS A 504 12.76 -20.72 -8.28
N ALA A 505 11.93 -19.71 -8.05
CA ALA A 505 12.00 -18.45 -8.79
C ALA A 505 13.38 -17.78 -8.67
N VAL A 506 13.96 -17.74 -7.46
CA VAL A 506 15.30 -17.16 -7.22
C VAL A 506 16.38 -18.02 -7.87
N GLN A 507 16.34 -19.34 -7.71
CA GLN A 507 17.36 -20.24 -8.24
C GLN A 507 17.36 -20.29 -9.78
N ILE A 508 16.18 -20.30 -10.41
CA ILE A 508 16.02 -20.22 -11.86
C ILE A 508 16.59 -18.89 -12.36
N ALA A 509 16.18 -17.77 -11.75
CA ALA A 509 16.66 -16.46 -12.17
C ALA A 509 18.17 -16.28 -11.98
N ASP A 510 18.75 -16.75 -10.88
CA ASP A 510 20.20 -16.72 -10.65
C ASP A 510 20.95 -17.58 -11.68
N SER A 511 20.41 -18.77 -12.02
CA SER A 511 21.01 -19.68 -13.01
C SER A 511 20.99 -19.08 -14.41
N VAL A 512 19.87 -18.50 -14.82
CA VAL A 512 19.73 -17.81 -16.11
C VAL A 512 20.67 -16.60 -16.17
N ASN A 513 20.68 -15.75 -15.14
CA ASN A 513 21.55 -14.57 -15.07
C ASN A 513 23.05 -14.90 -15.11
N ALA A 514 23.44 -16.04 -14.53
CA ALA A 514 24.82 -16.50 -14.58
C ALA A 514 25.26 -16.88 -16.01
N ASP A 515 24.38 -17.49 -16.83
CA ASP A 515 24.70 -17.86 -18.21
C ASP A 515 24.65 -16.63 -19.17
N ILE A 516 23.62 -15.77 -19.07
CA ILE A 516 23.48 -14.56 -19.92
C ILE A 516 24.30 -13.35 -19.47
N GLN A 517 25.07 -13.46 -18.39
CA GLN A 517 25.84 -12.36 -17.81
C GLN A 517 24.99 -11.11 -17.51
N ASN A 518 23.76 -11.31 -17.01
CA ASN A 518 22.76 -10.27 -16.71
C ASN A 518 22.26 -9.45 -17.93
N GLN A 519 22.38 -9.98 -19.15
CA GLN A 519 21.66 -9.44 -20.31
C GLN A 519 20.16 -9.77 -20.22
N SER A 520 19.35 -9.31 -21.17
CA SER A 520 17.93 -9.69 -21.25
C SER A 520 17.78 -11.10 -21.80
N ALA A 521 16.78 -11.83 -21.32
CA ALA A 521 16.40 -13.12 -21.88
C ALA A 521 14.91 -13.40 -21.65
N ARG A 522 14.31 -14.18 -22.56
CA ARG A 522 12.95 -14.67 -22.43
C ARG A 522 12.92 -16.08 -21.84
N LEU A 523 12.17 -16.22 -20.75
CA LEU A 523 12.06 -17.43 -19.97
C LEU A 523 10.64 -18.00 -20.05
N LEU A 524 10.56 -19.30 -20.34
CA LEU A 524 9.35 -20.10 -20.19
C LEU A 524 9.50 -21.02 -18.97
N LEU A 525 8.57 -20.93 -18.03
CA LEU A 525 8.55 -21.73 -16.79
C LEU A 525 7.10 -21.98 -16.32
N PRO A 526 6.88 -22.91 -15.37
CA PRO A 526 5.56 -23.12 -14.79
C PRO A 526 4.95 -21.84 -14.18
N LEU A 527 3.64 -21.67 -14.33
CA LEU A 527 2.92 -20.47 -13.90
C LEU A 527 3.14 -20.15 -12.42
N ASP A 528 3.03 -21.15 -11.53
CA ASP A 528 3.15 -20.94 -10.08
C ASP A 528 4.55 -20.47 -9.66
N TRP A 529 5.57 -20.78 -10.46
CA TRP A 529 6.96 -20.39 -10.20
C TRP A 529 7.31 -19.04 -10.85
N SER A 530 6.46 -18.54 -11.74
CA SER A 530 6.67 -17.30 -12.48
C SER A 530 6.56 -16.06 -11.59
N TYR A 531 5.76 -16.13 -10.52
CA TYR A 531 5.36 -14.97 -9.73
C TYR A 531 6.57 -14.21 -9.15
N GLY A 532 7.55 -14.94 -8.61
CA GLY A 532 8.71 -14.34 -7.96
C GLY A 532 9.84 -13.90 -8.90
N VAL A 533 9.89 -14.34 -10.16
CA VAL A 533 11.04 -14.10 -11.04
C VAL A 533 11.21 -12.60 -11.34
N ARG A 534 10.11 -11.92 -11.70
CA ARG A 534 10.16 -10.48 -12.00
C ARG A 534 10.11 -9.59 -10.77
N GLU A 535 9.70 -10.12 -9.62
CA GLU A 535 9.91 -9.46 -8.31
C GLU A 535 11.40 -9.42 -7.94
N TYR A 536 12.12 -10.46 -8.34
CA TYR A 536 13.54 -10.62 -8.09
C TYR A 536 14.40 -9.77 -9.03
N CYS A 537 14.11 -9.75 -10.33
CA CYS A 537 14.90 -9.08 -11.36
C CYS A 537 14.05 -8.50 -12.51
N GLY A 538 14.59 -7.54 -13.27
CA GLY A 538 13.85 -6.84 -14.33
C GLY A 538 14.19 -7.26 -15.76
N ASN A 539 15.30 -7.97 -15.94
CA ASN A 539 15.89 -8.31 -17.23
C ASN A 539 15.37 -9.63 -17.82
N ILE A 540 14.77 -10.50 -16.99
CA ILE A 540 14.13 -11.72 -17.46
C ILE A 540 12.69 -11.40 -17.85
N GLU A 541 12.36 -11.68 -19.12
CA GLU A 541 11.00 -11.61 -19.66
C GLU A 541 10.27 -12.94 -19.42
N LEU A 542 8.98 -12.86 -19.12
CA LEU A 542 8.12 -14.02 -18.86
C LEU A 542 6.98 -14.08 -19.89
N LEU A 543 6.90 -15.19 -20.63
CA LEU A 543 5.77 -15.47 -21.51
C LEU A 543 4.50 -15.78 -20.71
N ILE A 544 4.64 -16.57 -19.66
CA ILE A 544 3.54 -17.00 -18.80
C ILE A 544 3.72 -16.40 -17.40
N ASN A 545 2.67 -15.72 -16.94
CA ASN A 545 2.57 -15.11 -15.63
C ASN A 545 1.09 -14.95 -15.24
N ARG A 546 0.85 -14.51 -14.00
CA ARG A 546 -0.50 -14.32 -13.45
C ARG A 546 -1.44 -13.47 -14.31
N TYR A 547 -0.91 -12.51 -15.05
CA TYR A 547 -1.67 -11.54 -15.83
C TYR A 547 -1.66 -11.84 -17.34
N THR A 548 -1.06 -12.95 -17.77
CA THR A 548 -0.87 -13.31 -19.19
C THR A 548 -2.17 -13.18 -19.99
N ASP A 549 -3.27 -13.80 -19.56
CA ASP A 549 -4.53 -13.78 -20.30
C ASP A 549 -5.02 -12.33 -20.56
N GLY A 550 -5.11 -11.52 -19.51
CA GLY A 550 -5.56 -10.13 -19.63
C GLY A 550 -4.62 -9.26 -20.46
N THR A 551 -3.31 -9.48 -20.35
CA THR A 551 -2.30 -8.68 -21.04
C THR A 551 -2.23 -9.01 -22.54
N PHE A 552 -2.26 -10.30 -22.92
CA PHE A 552 -2.27 -10.70 -24.33
C PHE A 552 -3.56 -10.28 -25.03
N GLN A 553 -4.71 -10.48 -24.38
CA GLN A 553 -6.01 -10.06 -24.93
C GLN A 553 -6.06 -8.54 -25.16
N SER A 554 -5.65 -7.75 -24.17
CA SER A 554 -5.60 -6.28 -24.31
C SER A 554 -4.53 -5.78 -25.29
N SER A 555 -3.57 -6.64 -25.66
CA SER A 555 -2.57 -6.37 -26.69
C SER A 555 -2.95 -6.89 -28.08
N GLY A 556 -4.15 -7.47 -28.24
CA GLY A 556 -4.60 -8.03 -29.52
C GLY A 556 -3.89 -9.32 -29.93
N LYS A 557 -3.29 -10.02 -28.96
CA LYS A 557 -2.52 -11.26 -29.13
C LYS A 557 -3.24 -12.48 -28.50
N GLY A 558 -4.57 -12.45 -28.45
CA GLY A 558 -5.38 -13.54 -27.88
C GLY A 558 -5.15 -14.88 -28.58
N ASP A 559 -5.18 -14.89 -29.91
CA ASP A 559 -4.97 -16.09 -30.72
C ASP A 559 -3.53 -16.63 -30.56
N GLU A 560 -2.53 -15.74 -30.51
CA GLU A 560 -1.12 -16.11 -30.25
C GLU A 560 -0.96 -16.78 -28.88
N LEU A 561 -1.75 -16.36 -27.88
CA LEU A 561 -1.74 -16.96 -26.56
C LEU A 561 -2.35 -18.36 -26.56
N GLU A 562 -3.48 -18.56 -27.24
CA GLU A 562 -4.12 -19.88 -27.36
C GLU A 562 -3.16 -20.88 -28.01
N GLU A 563 -2.53 -20.49 -29.13
CA GLU A 563 -1.50 -21.29 -29.77
C GLU A 563 -0.30 -21.57 -28.85
N LEU A 564 0.14 -20.59 -28.05
CA LEU A 564 1.25 -20.77 -27.10
C LEU A 564 0.91 -21.82 -26.05
N TYR A 565 -0.33 -21.82 -25.55
CA TYR A 565 -0.78 -22.81 -24.57
C TYR A 565 -0.84 -24.21 -25.18
N ASP A 566 -1.43 -24.34 -26.36
CA ASP A 566 -1.62 -25.63 -27.04
C ASP A 566 -0.28 -26.23 -27.51
N GLU A 567 0.62 -25.41 -28.05
CA GLU A 567 1.88 -25.89 -28.64
C GLU A 567 3.00 -26.11 -27.60
N LEU A 568 3.02 -25.34 -26.51
CA LEU A 568 4.13 -25.36 -25.54
C LEU A 568 3.71 -25.56 -24.09
N VAL A 569 2.82 -24.70 -23.56
CA VAL A 569 2.58 -24.65 -22.10
C VAL A 569 1.90 -25.91 -21.59
N ASN A 570 0.82 -26.35 -22.25
CA ASN A 570 0.07 -27.55 -21.86
C ASN A 570 0.93 -28.82 -22.04
N PRO A 571 1.60 -29.04 -23.19
CA PRO A 571 2.52 -30.17 -23.35
C PRO A 571 3.63 -30.23 -22.29
N LEU A 572 4.25 -29.09 -21.94
CA LEU A 572 5.37 -29.05 -20.99
C LEU A 572 4.94 -29.20 -19.53
N TYR A 573 3.87 -28.52 -19.12
CA TYR A 573 3.59 -28.31 -17.70
C TYR A 573 2.29 -28.95 -17.21
N VAL A 574 1.39 -29.37 -18.12
CA VAL A 574 0.13 -30.04 -17.78
C VAL A 574 0.21 -31.52 -18.15
N GLU A 575 0.42 -31.81 -19.43
CA GLU A 575 0.42 -33.16 -19.99
C GLU A 575 1.75 -33.88 -19.72
N LYS A 576 2.85 -33.11 -19.69
CA LYS A 576 4.23 -33.62 -19.58
C LYS A 576 4.54 -34.65 -20.66
N GLU A 577 4.05 -34.42 -21.87
CA GLU A 577 4.24 -35.27 -23.05
C GLU A 577 4.49 -34.40 -24.28
N TRP A 578 5.58 -34.66 -25.01
CA TRP A 578 5.92 -33.89 -26.21
C TRP A 578 6.82 -34.65 -27.20
N ASN A 579 6.80 -34.20 -28.45
CA ASN A 579 7.83 -34.56 -29.43
C ASN A 579 9.02 -33.59 -29.33
N SER A 580 10.25 -34.13 -29.30
CA SER A 580 11.48 -33.36 -29.16
C SER A 580 11.69 -32.29 -30.25
N ALA A 581 11.32 -32.60 -31.50
CA ALA A 581 11.47 -31.67 -32.63
C ALA A 581 10.42 -30.55 -32.59
N ASP A 582 9.18 -30.90 -32.25
CA ASP A 582 8.07 -29.95 -32.15
C ASP A 582 8.30 -28.98 -30.98
N LEU A 583 8.79 -29.49 -29.83
CA LEU A 583 9.17 -28.66 -28.68
C LEU A 583 10.22 -27.61 -29.07
N TYR A 584 11.32 -28.01 -29.72
CA TYR A 584 12.36 -27.07 -30.11
C TYR A 584 11.84 -26.03 -31.13
N THR A 585 10.99 -26.46 -32.07
CA THR A 585 10.38 -25.57 -33.06
C THR A 585 9.46 -24.55 -32.39
N GLY A 586 8.61 -24.99 -31.46
CA GLY A 586 7.75 -24.11 -30.68
C GLY A 586 8.56 -23.11 -29.85
N LEU A 587 9.60 -23.56 -29.14
CA LEU A 587 10.47 -22.67 -28.36
C LEU A 587 11.08 -21.55 -29.22
N LYS A 588 11.50 -21.87 -30.46
CA LYS A 588 11.98 -20.86 -31.41
C LYS A 588 10.87 -19.96 -31.96
N LYS A 589 9.66 -20.48 -32.18
CA LYS A 589 8.50 -19.70 -32.67
C LYS A 589 8.17 -18.53 -31.74
N TYR A 590 8.31 -18.72 -30.42
CA TYR A 590 7.98 -17.71 -29.39
C TYR A 590 9.21 -16.98 -28.81
N ASP A 591 10.36 -17.06 -29.49
CA ASP A 591 11.64 -16.48 -29.08
C ASP A 591 12.05 -16.84 -27.65
N VAL A 592 11.85 -18.10 -27.23
CA VAL A 592 12.25 -18.55 -25.90
C VAL A 592 13.76 -18.76 -25.87
N ASP A 593 14.45 -18.05 -24.98
CA ASP A 593 15.89 -18.23 -24.75
C ASP A 593 16.17 -19.31 -23.71
N TYR A 594 15.30 -19.42 -22.70
CA TYR A 594 15.41 -20.39 -21.61
C TYR A 594 14.08 -21.07 -21.31
N VAL A 595 14.14 -22.37 -21.06
CA VAL A 595 12.98 -23.16 -20.64
C VAL A 595 13.30 -23.98 -19.40
N VAL A 596 12.34 -24.05 -18.47
CA VAL A 596 12.38 -24.93 -17.31
C VAL A 596 11.67 -26.23 -17.66
N ILE A 597 12.29 -27.37 -17.42
CA ILE A 597 11.68 -28.69 -17.68
C ILE A 597 11.77 -29.53 -16.40
N PHE A 598 10.65 -30.12 -15.97
CA PHE A 598 10.62 -31.00 -14.81
C PHE A 598 11.41 -32.29 -15.06
N GLN A 599 12.13 -32.78 -14.04
CA GLN A 599 12.92 -34.02 -14.17
C GLN A 599 12.04 -35.25 -14.35
N ASP A 600 10.85 -35.27 -13.73
CA ASP A 600 9.91 -36.39 -13.86
C ASP A 600 9.37 -36.54 -15.29
N ALA A 601 9.20 -35.42 -16.00
CA ALA A 601 8.80 -35.42 -17.40
C ALA A 601 9.89 -36.01 -18.32
N LEU A 602 11.18 -35.91 -17.97
CA LEU A 602 12.28 -36.45 -18.78
C LEU A 602 12.38 -37.99 -18.75
N VAL A 603 11.61 -38.67 -17.89
CA VAL A 603 11.58 -40.15 -17.86
C VAL A 603 10.97 -40.71 -19.14
N ASN A 604 9.94 -40.04 -19.67
CA ASN A 604 9.18 -40.51 -20.83
C ASN A 604 9.42 -39.66 -22.10
N ASN A 605 10.14 -38.54 -21.98
CA ASN A 605 10.33 -37.59 -23.07
C ASN A 605 11.81 -37.37 -23.42
N GLN A 606 12.07 -37.08 -24.69
CA GLN A 606 13.39 -36.69 -25.17
C GLN A 606 13.48 -35.17 -25.36
N ILE A 607 14.68 -34.63 -25.18
CA ILE A 607 15.00 -33.22 -25.45
C ILE A 607 16.00 -33.12 -26.61
N SER A 608 15.88 -32.08 -27.40
CA SER A 608 16.77 -31.84 -28.55
C SER A 608 18.20 -31.53 -28.09
N ASP A 609 19.20 -31.95 -28.84
CA ASP A 609 20.62 -31.60 -28.60
C ASP A 609 20.88 -30.09 -28.68
N SER A 610 19.97 -29.33 -29.29
CA SER A 610 19.98 -27.87 -29.32
C SER A 610 19.64 -27.23 -27.97
N LEU A 611 19.11 -27.98 -27.00
CA LEU A 611 18.83 -27.52 -25.65
C LEU A 611 20.03 -27.80 -24.73
N LYS A 612 20.81 -26.76 -24.44
CA LYS A 612 21.97 -26.87 -23.54
C LYS A 612 21.50 -26.73 -22.09
N LYS A 613 21.63 -27.79 -21.30
CA LYS A 613 21.40 -27.74 -19.86
C LYS A 613 22.40 -26.82 -19.18
N ILE A 614 21.92 -25.80 -18.47
CA ILE A 614 22.76 -24.86 -17.70
C ILE A 614 22.65 -25.07 -16.19
N PHE A 615 21.52 -25.62 -15.73
CA PHE A 615 21.27 -25.95 -14.33
C PHE A 615 20.38 -27.19 -14.22
N SER A 616 20.52 -27.94 -13.14
CA SER A 616 19.71 -29.12 -12.84
C SER A 616 19.72 -29.40 -11.34
N ASN A 617 18.57 -29.77 -10.79
CA ASN A 617 18.45 -30.41 -9.49
C ASN A 617 17.54 -31.66 -9.60
N GLU A 618 17.05 -32.18 -8.49
CA GLU A 618 16.18 -33.37 -8.45
C GLU A 618 14.77 -33.13 -9.01
N GLU A 619 14.30 -31.87 -9.05
CA GLU A 619 12.93 -31.52 -9.41
C GLU A 619 12.81 -30.97 -10.84
N TYR A 620 13.77 -30.14 -11.29
CA TYR A 620 13.75 -29.52 -12.61
C TYR A 620 15.17 -29.29 -13.18
N GLY A 621 15.22 -28.98 -14.48
CA GLY A 621 16.40 -28.47 -15.17
C GLY A 621 16.09 -27.18 -15.91
N VAL A 622 17.10 -26.32 -16.06
CA VAL A 622 17.03 -25.09 -16.86
C VAL A 622 17.88 -25.27 -18.10
N TYR A 623 17.27 -25.04 -19.26
CA TYR A 623 17.87 -25.30 -20.56
C TYR A 623 17.90 -24.02 -21.39
N GLN A 624 19.06 -23.73 -21.96
CA GLN A 624 19.27 -22.68 -22.96
C GLN A 624 18.88 -23.20 -24.34
N VAL A 625 18.08 -22.43 -25.06
CA VAL A 625 17.65 -22.71 -26.43
C VAL A 625 18.67 -22.09 -27.39
N LYS A 626 19.56 -22.91 -27.98
CA LYS A 626 20.60 -22.43 -28.91
C LYS A 626 20.02 -21.97 -30.23
#